data_AF-A0A836RES8-F1
#
_entry.id   AF-A0A836RES8-F1
#
_cell.length_a   1.000
_cell.length_b   1.000
_cell.length_c   1.000
_cell.angle_alpha   90.00
_cell.angle_beta   90.00
_cell.angle_gamma   90.00
#
_symmetry.space_group_name_H-M   'P 1'
#
loop_
_entity.id
_entity.type
_entity.pdbx_description
1 polymer ?
#
loop_
_entity_poly.entity_id
_entity_poly.type
_entity_poly.pdbx_seq_one_letter_code
_entity_poly.pdbx_strand_id
1 'polypeptide(L)'
;MPTRRVHHNAAVCCSRKLSRKGIDSMRNLLDRASLAGLLLAGGVAAFVGCESGLRSEAQTVSQKPAQAAHMQSTGRDSAVVTEASPLPDASSPRVSEGNHRVVGASGAGDTHKKTGPVSHPTDEPARLTASSTEGFVIAQRSDSGRSSGGSSTSTASRGGHRPGTPLCAGWERPAVAIVLTGEQHGYFEPCGCTEHQLGGMARRADLFRILREEKKWPVIGLDLGGMIKRNRQQSQLKFQTLLAAHRELGYQAMALGPEELRFDPYYLLSQHQVDPDHPERSLAFLAANVVLLETPDLGTPLRSKLIDVGGVKVGVTAVFGLSLKAKISAEQRTDEITVQDPLKVLPDVLAALEKEEPDLLVLLSHASWEESRSFAEKFPQIDLILSAGGMEDPLSNNPRFVGHTMIATVGQKAKYAGVVGFYPQEESRKLRFELVALDDQRFRDSARMREYMRLYQEQLRDLKLAETEAQKLAVEPPGGAKFVGAERCGECHTQAFEIWESTPHAHAFESLIHGREGETDPIPRIYDPECLACHVVGWKPQDVIPYKGGYISQEKTPDLKNVQ
;
A
#
# COMPACT_ATOMS: atom_id res chain seq x y z
N MET A 1 -79.57 9.51 -14.61
CA MET A 1 -80.31 8.54 -15.47
C MET A 1 -79.32 7.77 -16.35
N PRO A 2 -79.68 6.60 -16.94
CA PRO A 2 -78.68 5.63 -17.40
C PRO A 2 -78.81 5.12 -18.86
N THR A 3 -77.68 4.72 -19.45
CA THR A 3 -77.53 3.67 -20.48
C THR A 3 -76.19 2.96 -20.21
N ARG A 4 -76.04 1.63 -20.09
CA ARG A 4 -76.53 0.43 -20.84
C ARG A 4 -75.79 0.24 -22.20
N ARG A 5 -75.32 -0.96 -22.58
CA ARG A 5 -75.54 -2.32 -22.00
C ARG A 5 -74.54 -3.40 -22.48
N VAL A 6 -74.60 -4.58 -21.81
CA VAL A 6 -74.21 -5.93 -22.30
C VAL A 6 -72.68 -6.23 -22.30
N HIS A 7 -72.15 -7.47 -22.11
CA HIS A 7 -72.67 -8.83 -21.81
C HIS A 7 -71.80 -9.49 -20.68
N HIS A 8 -72.31 -10.40 -19.83
CA HIS A 8 -72.18 -11.90 -19.84
C HIS A 8 -70.75 -12.46 -19.99
N ASN A 9 -70.24 -13.39 -19.16
CA ASN A 9 -70.76 -14.12 -17.97
C ASN A 9 -69.60 -14.27 -16.94
N ALA A 10 -69.76 -14.29 -15.61
CA ALA A 10 -70.51 -15.21 -14.72
C ALA A 10 -70.05 -16.69 -14.81
N ALA A 11 -69.89 -17.49 -13.74
CA ALA A 11 -69.69 -17.28 -12.28
C ALA A 11 -69.17 -18.66 -11.69
N VAL A 12 -68.87 -18.92 -10.40
CA VAL A 12 -68.99 -18.21 -9.12
C VAL A 12 -68.00 -18.83 -8.07
N CYS A 13 -67.72 -18.13 -6.95
CA CYS A 13 -67.33 -18.53 -5.57
C CYS A 13 -66.74 -19.93 -5.18
N CYS A 14 -66.09 -20.12 -4.01
CA CYS A 14 -65.33 -19.25 -3.06
C CYS A 14 -64.88 -20.12 -1.85
N SER A 15 -63.68 -19.87 -1.28
CA SER A 15 -63.24 -20.16 0.11
C SER A 15 -63.47 -21.52 0.77
N ARG A 16 -62.40 -22.08 1.38
CA ARG A 16 -62.31 -22.18 2.87
C ARG A 16 -60.90 -22.49 3.38
N LYS A 17 -60.59 -21.95 4.57
CA LYS A 17 -59.46 -22.34 5.44
C LYS A 17 -59.78 -23.66 6.15
N LEU A 18 -58.77 -24.41 6.59
CA LEU A 18 -58.83 -25.24 7.80
C LEU A 18 -57.42 -25.46 8.40
N SER A 19 -57.30 -26.15 9.55
CA SER A 19 -56.21 -25.96 10.51
C SER A 19 -55.69 -27.25 11.19
N ARG A 20 -54.39 -27.26 11.51
CA ARG A 20 -53.62 -27.98 12.57
C ARG A 20 -54.18 -29.27 13.22
N LYS A 21 -53.28 -30.28 13.33
CA LYS A 21 -53.03 -31.30 14.39
C LYS A 21 -53.23 -32.80 14.02
N GLY A 22 -52.28 -33.62 14.50
CA GLY A 22 -52.35 -35.08 14.66
C GLY A 22 -51.76 -35.86 13.48
N ILE A 23 -50.84 -36.82 13.63
CA ILE A 23 -50.71 -37.88 14.65
C ILE A 23 -49.24 -38.39 14.69
N ASP A 24 -48.81 -38.93 15.83
CA ASP A 24 -47.49 -39.56 16.03
C ASP A 24 -47.32 -40.95 15.39
N SER A 25 -46.05 -41.37 15.26
CA SER A 25 -45.53 -42.76 15.37
C SER A 25 -44.82 -43.33 14.14
N MET A 26 -43.48 -43.42 14.24
CA MET A 26 -42.75 -44.68 14.02
C MET A 26 -41.59 -44.75 15.03
N ARG A 27 -41.36 -45.93 15.62
CA ARG A 27 -40.54 -46.11 16.84
C ARG A 27 -39.53 -47.25 16.65
N ASN A 28 -38.31 -47.03 17.12
CA ASN A 28 -37.18 -47.93 17.46
C ASN A 28 -37.18 -49.42 17.05
N LEU A 29 -36.02 -49.90 16.53
CA LEU A 29 -35.35 -51.22 16.69
C LEU A 29 -34.15 -51.21 15.68
N LEU A 30 -32.89 -51.65 15.88
CA LEU A 30 -31.94 -51.88 17.00
C LEU A 30 -30.58 -51.30 16.52
N ASP A 31 -29.53 -50.93 17.28
CA ASP A 31 -28.96 -51.26 18.61
C ASP A 31 -27.85 -52.36 18.62
N ARG A 32 -26.60 -51.93 18.91
CA ARG A 32 -25.33 -52.65 19.28
C ARG A 32 -24.71 -53.62 18.25
N ALA A 33 -23.40 -53.61 17.95
CA ALA A 33 -22.18 -53.55 18.79
C ALA A 33 -21.00 -52.86 18.00
N SER A 34 -19.89 -52.35 18.56
CA SER A 34 -18.86 -52.87 19.49
C SER A 34 -18.11 -54.13 18.98
N LEU A 35 -16.77 -54.25 19.00
CA LEU A 35 -15.68 -53.32 19.42
C LEU A 35 -14.31 -53.80 18.89
N ALA A 36 -13.34 -52.89 18.66
CA ALA A 36 -11.87 -53.08 18.62
C ALA A 36 -11.21 -54.05 17.60
N GLY A 37 -9.97 -53.75 17.16
CA GLY A 37 -9.16 -54.72 16.38
C GLY A 37 -7.90 -54.23 15.63
N LEU A 38 -6.80 -54.01 16.36
CA LEU A 38 -5.38 -54.12 15.95
C LEU A 38 -4.73 -53.29 14.81
N LEU A 39 -3.42 -53.08 15.00
CA LEU A 39 -2.42 -52.52 14.09
C LEU A 39 -1.83 -53.56 13.12
N LEU A 40 -0.98 -53.05 12.20
CA LEU A 40 0.03 -53.69 11.31
C LEU A 40 -0.40 -53.65 9.83
N ALA A 41 0.33 -53.13 8.85
CA ALA A 41 1.76 -52.84 8.57
C ALA A 41 2.26 -53.73 7.41
N GLY A 42 2.95 -53.10 6.43
CA GLY A 42 3.30 -53.71 5.15
C GLY A 42 2.15 -53.67 4.12
N GLY A 43 2.43 -53.68 2.81
CA GLY A 43 3.74 -53.62 2.17
C GLY A 43 3.65 -53.77 0.64
N VAL A 44 4.47 -52.99 -0.06
CA VAL A 44 4.80 -52.99 -1.51
C VAL A 44 4.29 -54.19 -2.33
N ALA A 45 3.51 -53.89 -3.39
CA ALA A 45 3.44 -54.72 -4.60
C ALA A 45 3.28 -53.80 -5.82
N ALA A 46 4.13 -53.98 -6.84
CA ALA A 46 4.09 -53.24 -8.10
C ALA A 46 3.98 -54.20 -9.28
N PHE A 47 3.13 -53.83 -10.25
CA PHE A 47 2.97 -54.41 -11.58
C PHE A 47 2.71 -53.19 -12.50
N VAL A 48 3.44 -52.92 -13.59
CA VAL A 48 3.76 -53.78 -14.74
C VAL A 48 2.48 -54.35 -15.34
N GLY A 49 1.88 -53.83 -16.41
CA GLY A 49 2.31 -52.78 -17.34
C GLY A 49 2.29 -53.33 -18.77
N CYS A 50 1.57 -52.66 -19.67
CA CYS A 50 1.60 -52.96 -21.11
C CYS A 50 1.23 -51.71 -21.91
N GLU A 51 1.88 -51.52 -23.05
CA GLU A 51 1.68 -50.38 -23.96
C GLU A 51 0.67 -50.71 -25.07
N SER A 52 0.02 -49.68 -25.59
CA SER A 52 -0.46 -49.69 -26.99
C SER A 52 -0.50 -48.25 -27.53
N GLY A 53 0.62 -47.77 -28.08
CA GLY A 53 0.70 -46.45 -28.68
C GLY A 53 0.31 -46.45 -30.17
N LEU A 54 -0.19 -45.32 -30.67
CA LEU A 54 -0.32 -45.06 -32.10
C LEU A 54 0.09 -43.61 -32.44
N ARG A 55 1.20 -43.51 -33.19
CA ARG A 55 1.55 -42.37 -34.05
C ARG A 55 0.69 -42.47 -35.33
N SER A 56 0.47 -41.42 -36.14
CA SER A 56 0.71 -39.97 -36.04
C SER A 56 0.14 -39.36 -37.32
N GLU A 57 -0.29 -38.09 -37.32
CA GLU A 57 -0.24 -37.29 -38.54
C GLU A 57 -0.06 -35.80 -38.24
N ALA A 58 0.69 -35.11 -39.09
CA ALA A 58 0.98 -33.68 -38.95
C ALA A 58 0.77 -33.01 -40.31
N GLN A 59 -0.12 -32.01 -40.37
CA GLN A 59 -0.33 -31.20 -41.57
C GLN A 59 0.24 -29.81 -41.37
N THR A 60 1.39 -29.57 -42.01
CA THR A 60 1.97 -28.23 -42.17
C THR A 60 1.19 -27.46 -43.24
N VAL A 61 0.63 -26.31 -42.89
CA VAL A 61 0.18 -25.32 -43.89
C VAL A 61 1.25 -24.23 -44.00
N SER A 62 1.78 -24.06 -45.22
CA SER A 62 2.83 -23.08 -45.53
C SER A 62 2.23 -21.79 -46.07
N GLN A 63 2.59 -20.66 -45.48
CA GLN A 63 2.53 -19.36 -46.15
C GLN A 63 3.78 -18.52 -45.84
N LYS A 64 4.37 -17.93 -46.89
CA LYS A 64 5.47 -16.95 -46.86
C LYS A 64 5.28 -15.99 -48.04
N PRO A 65 5.99 -14.84 -48.08
CA PRO A 65 5.31 -13.55 -48.07
C PRO A 65 5.17 -12.88 -49.44
N ALA A 66 4.31 -11.87 -49.51
CA ALA A 66 4.33 -10.85 -50.54
C ALA A 66 5.07 -9.58 -50.05
N GLN A 67 5.79 -8.93 -50.95
CA GLN A 67 6.45 -7.63 -50.76
C GLN A 67 6.03 -6.67 -51.88
N ALA A 68 6.44 -5.40 -51.74
CA ALA A 68 6.26 -4.27 -52.68
C ALA A 68 4.83 -3.66 -52.71
N ALA A 69 4.64 -2.37 -53.00
CA ALA A 69 5.62 -1.35 -53.41
C ALA A 69 5.32 0.05 -52.80
N HIS A 70 6.29 0.97 -52.89
CA HIS A 70 6.05 2.41 -52.81
C HIS A 70 5.12 2.89 -53.95
N MET A 71 4.37 3.97 -53.70
CA MET A 71 4.25 5.06 -54.68
C MET A 71 3.93 6.40 -54.02
N GLN A 72 4.32 7.50 -54.69
CA GLN A 72 4.09 8.89 -54.27
C GLN A 72 3.17 9.60 -55.26
N SER A 73 2.31 10.50 -54.77
CA SER A 73 1.61 11.55 -55.54
C SER A 73 1.08 12.59 -54.54
N THR A 74 1.39 13.89 -54.58
CA THR A 74 0.92 14.92 -55.54
C THR A 74 -0.60 14.90 -55.77
N GLY A 75 -1.39 15.98 -55.61
CA GLY A 75 -1.10 17.34 -55.14
C GLY A 75 -1.86 18.42 -55.95
N ARG A 76 -2.58 19.34 -55.26
CA ARG A 76 -3.44 20.43 -55.81
C ARG A 76 -4.70 19.91 -56.55
N ASP A 77 -5.86 20.56 -56.64
CA ASP A 77 -6.26 21.98 -56.79
C ASP A 77 -7.76 22.13 -56.36
N SER A 78 -8.17 23.17 -55.61
CA SER A 78 -8.84 24.44 -56.04
C SER A 78 -10.38 24.32 -56.29
N ALA A 79 -11.27 25.31 -56.06
CA ALA A 79 -11.16 26.77 -55.76
C ALA A 79 -12.36 27.27 -54.86
N VAL A 80 -12.20 28.28 -53.98
CA VAL A 80 -12.64 29.72 -54.07
C VAL A 80 -14.18 29.95 -53.97
N VAL A 81 -14.73 30.81 -53.08
CA VAL A 81 -14.97 32.30 -53.13
C VAL A 81 -15.20 32.80 -51.66
N THR A 82 -14.32 33.60 -51.02
CA THR A 82 -14.38 35.07 -50.70
C THR A 82 -15.68 35.60 -50.04
N GLU A 83 -15.68 36.56 -49.08
CA GLU A 83 -14.94 37.84 -48.99
C GLU A 83 -14.37 38.26 -47.61
N ALA A 84 -13.27 39.05 -47.67
CA ALA A 84 -12.83 40.25 -46.91
C ALA A 84 -13.02 40.44 -45.37
N SER A 85 -12.05 40.87 -44.52
CA SER A 85 -10.84 41.76 -44.58
C SER A 85 -11.07 43.25 -44.24
N PRO A 86 -10.08 44.02 -43.70
CA PRO A 86 -8.90 43.67 -42.86
C PRO A 86 -8.66 44.65 -41.66
N LEU A 87 -7.56 44.48 -40.91
CA LEU A 87 -6.96 45.50 -40.00
C LEU A 87 -5.41 45.58 -40.16
N PRO A 88 -4.76 46.71 -39.82
CA PRO A 88 -3.35 46.99 -40.17
C PRO A 88 -2.32 46.69 -39.05
N ASP A 89 -1.08 47.11 -39.27
CA ASP A 89 0.17 46.55 -38.71
C ASP A 89 1.04 47.57 -37.91
N ALA A 90 2.09 47.04 -37.27
CA ALA A 90 3.38 47.64 -36.93
C ALA A 90 3.64 48.45 -35.63
N SER A 91 4.73 48.03 -34.97
CA SER A 91 5.80 48.83 -34.31
C SER A 91 5.76 49.19 -32.81
N SER A 92 6.97 49.22 -32.22
CA SER A 92 7.35 49.54 -30.83
C SER A 92 7.67 51.06 -30.64
N PRO A 93 7.94 51.65 -29.45
CA PRO A 93 9.01 51.25 -28.49
C PRO A 93 8.74 51.56 -26.98
N ARG A 94 9.81 51.62 -26.15
CA ARG A 94 9.84 52.03 -24.72
C ARG A 94 10.07 53.55 -24.54
N VAL A 95 9.78 54.12 -23.34
CA VAL A 95 10.66 54.96 -22.47
C VAL A 95 9.88 55.93 -21.50
N SER A 96 10.53 56.29 -20.37
CA SER A 96 10.36 57.45 -19.44
C SER A 96 9.11 57.68 -18.55
N GLU A 97 9.31 57.42 -17.25
CA GLU A 97 9.28 58.35 -16.08
C GLU A 97 8.16 59.39 -15.83
N GLY A 98 7.61 59.34 -14.60
CA GLY A 98 7.36 60.50 -13.72
C GLY A 98 5.92 61.06 -13.66
N ASN A 99 5.48 61.75 -12.59
CA ASN A 99 5.99 61.90 -11.21
C ASN A 99 4.91 62.65 -10.36
N HIS A 100 4.67 62.32 -9.08
CA HIS A 100 4.06 63.29 -8.12
C HIS A 100 4.44 63.03 -6.65
N ARG A 101 4.46 64.12 -5.87
CA ARG A 101 5.11 64.36 -4.55
C ARG A 101 4.05 64.30 -3.40
N VAL A 102 4.31 64.30 -2.07
CA VAL A 102 5.42 64.61 -1.13
C VAL A 102 5.31 63.59 0.08
N VAL A 103 6.04 63.51 1.22
CA VAL A 103 7.00 64.27 2.09
C VAL A 103 7.96 63.19 2.72
N GLY A 104 9.19 63.40 3.24
CA GLY A 104 10.10 64.56 3.36
C GLY A 104 10.78 64.64 4.75
N ALA A 105 12.06 65.05 4.80
CA ALA A 105 12.99 65.11 5.96
C ALA A 105 13.40 63.75 6.60
N SER A 106 14.65 63.50 7.04
CA SER A 106 15.96 64.21 6.98
C SER A 106 17.07 63.13 6.82
N GLY A 107 18.18 63.28 6.08
CA GLY A 107 19.30 64.23 6.26
C GLY A 107 20.28 63.74 7.36
N ALA A 108 21.59 63.58 7.17
CA ALA A 108 22.52 63.60 6.01
C ALA A 108 23.87 62.94 6.45
N GLY A 109 24.91 62.65 5.65
CA GLY A 109 25.13 62.71 4.19
C GLY A 109 26.65 62.78 3.85
N ASP A 110 27.06 62.27 2.67
CA ASP A 110 28.31 62.57 1.91
C ASP A 110 29.72 62.24 2.50
N THR A 111 30.80 61.95 1.74
CA THR A 111 31.04 61.57 0.32
C THR A 111 32.45 60.92 0.11
N HIS A 112 32.65 60.18 -1.01
CA HIS A 112 33.84 60.07 -1.92
C HIS A 112 35.33 60.08 -1.43
N LYS A 113 36.37 59.61 -2.16
CA LYS A 113 36.59 58.70 -3.35
C LYS A 113 38.11 58.45 -3.52
N LYS A 114 38.53 57.20 -3.85
CA LYS A 114 39.84 56.81 -4.48
C LYS A 114 41.11 57.17 -3.64
N THR A 115 42.35 56.74 -3.91
CA THR A 115 43.01 55.95 -5.00
C THR A 115 43.93 54.83 -4.42
N GLY A 116 44.41 53.91 -5.26
CA GLY A 116 45.58 53.05 -4.96
C GLY A 116 46.93 53.80 -5.13
N PRO A 117 48.12 53.14 -5.18
CA PRO A 117 48.33 51.81 -5.81
C PRO A 117 49.31 50.80 -5.14
N VAL A 118 49.17 49.54 -5.57
CA VAL A 118 50.19 48.50 -5.90
C VAL A 118 51.64 48.62 -5.36
N SER A 119 52.11 47.55 -4.69
CA SER A 119 53.38 46.86 -5.01
C SER A 119 53.53 45.50 -4.31
N HIS A 120 54.09 44.51 -5.02
CA HIS A 120 54.63 43.24 -4.49
C HIS A 120 56.11 43.16 -4.89
N PRO A 121 56.97 42.66 -4.00
CA PRO A 121 57.82 41.50 -4.32
C PRO A 121 57.98 40.58 -3.08
N THR A 122 58.48 39.34 -3.03
CA THR A 122 58.87 38.22 -3.92
C THR A 122 59.42 37.14 -2.96
N ASP A 123 59.27 35.87 -3.32
CA ASP A 123 60.18 34.73 -3.05
C ASP A 123 60.43 34.14 -1.63
N GLU A 124 60.64 32.82 -1.70
CA GLU A 124 61.02 31.79 -0.73
C GLU A 124 62.53 31.81 -0.36
N PRO A 125 63.08 30.86 0.45
CA PRO A 125 62.48 29.94 1.44
C PRO A 125 63.24 29.95 2.80
N ALA A 126 62.90 29.00 3.71
CA ALA A 126 63.86 28.09 4.38
C ALA A 126 63.58 27.77 5.87
N ARG A 127 63.71 26.47 6.15
CA ARG A 127 63.56 25.72 7.41
C ARG A 127 64.37 26.17 8.64
N LEU A 128 63.76 25.92 9.82
CA LEU A 128 64.36 25.56 11.13
C LEU A 128 65.12 26.69 11.89
N THR A 129 65.13 26.78 13.22
CA THR A 129 64.98 25.74 14.27
C THR A 129 64.16 26.12 15.53
N ALA A 130 63.41 25.14 16.05
CA ALA A 130 63.20 24.81 17.48
C ALA A 130 62.32 25.67 18.43
N SER A 131 61.87 24.99 19.52
CA SER A 131 60.98 25.43 20.62
C SER A 131 59.49 25.64 20.23
N SER A 132 58.48 25.08 20.93
CA SER A 132 58.46 24.17 22.10
C SER A 132 57.18 23.30 22.14
N THR A 133 57.13 22.34 23.07
CA THR A 133 56.00 21.45 23.45
C THR A 133 54.68 22.20 23.71
N GLU A 134 53.48 21.61 23.60
CA GLU A 134 52.99 20.36 24.25
C GLU A 134 52.06 19.48 23.38
N GLY A 135 51.70 18.28 23.88
CA GLY A 135 50.76 17.33 23.26
C GLY A 135 49.98 16.51 24.31
N PHE A 136 48.77 16.06 23.97
CA PHE A 136 47.73 15.71 24.97
C PHE A 136 47.02 14.37 24.71
N VAL A 137 47.27 13.36 25.56
CA VAL A 137 46.57 12.05 25.69
C VAL A 137 47.10 11.33 26.95
N ILE A 138 46.38 10.50 27.73
CA ILE A 138 44.95 10.09 27.79
C ILE A 138 44.55 10.04 29.28
N ALA A 139 43.25 10.17 29.63
CA ALA A 139 42.74 9.77 30.95
C ALA A 139 41.32 9.15 30.88
N GLN A 140 41.04 8.18 31.74
CA GLN A 140 39.78 7.41 31.77
C GLN A 140 38.68 8.13 32.57
N ARG A 141 37.41 7.79 32.33
CA ARG A 141 36.29 8.18 33.21
C ARG A 141 35.91 7.03 34.15
N SER A 142 36.06 7.27 35.45
CA SER A 142 35.35 6.53 36.52
C SER A 142 34.09 7.29 36.93
N ASP A 143 33.14 6.58 37.55
CA ASP A 143 31.82 7.12 37.91
C ASP A 143 31.82 7.95 39.20
N SER A 144 30.98 8.99 39.24
CA SER A 144 30.43 9.64 40.44
C SER A 144 29.49 10.78 40.02
N GLY A 145 28.21 10.72 40.38
CA GLY A 145 27.20 11.65 39.90
C GLY A 145 27.00 12.93 40.75
N ARG A 146 26.53 14.00 40.10
CA ARG A 146 25.71 15.04 40.75
C ARG A 146 24.76 15.72 39.76
N SER A 147 23.61 16.14 40.27
CA SER A 147 22.48 16.67 39.49
C SER A 147 22.45 18.20 39.41
N SER A 148 22.16 18.74 38.23
CA SER A 148 21.49 20.04 38.06
C SER A 148 20.77 20.08 36.70
N GLY A 149 19.71 20.91 36.61
CA GLY A 149 18.69 20.78 35.57
C GLY A 149 19.12 21.18 34.16
N GLY A 150 18.56 20.48 33.16
CA GLY A 150 18.62 20.80 31.74
C GLY A 150 17.21 20.74 31.12
N SER A 151 16.90 21.67 30.22
CA SER A 151 15.56 21.92 29.66
C SER A 151 14.84 20.66 29.14
N SER A 152 13.57 20.48 29.53
CA SER A 152 12.73 19.36 29.09
C SER A 152 12.13 19.60 27.70
N THR A 153 12.91 19.37 26.65
CA THR A 153 12.35 19.13 25.31
C THR A 153 11.68 17.77 25.28
N SER A 154 10.34 17.74 25.22
CA SER A 154 9.57 16.50 25.23
C SER A 154 9.68 15.75 23.90
N THR A 155 10.70 14.89 23.79
CA THR A 155 10.79 13.89 22.72
C THR A 155 9.62 12.92 22.83
N ALA A 156 8.67 13.03 21.89
CA ALA A 156 7.52 12.14 21.85
C ALA A 156 7.98 10.70 21.58
N SER A 157 7.71 9.80 22.52
CA SER A 157 8.12 8.39 22.40
C SER A 157 7.28 7.63 21.36
N ARG A 158 7.90 6.66 20.69
CA ARG A 158 7.19 5.75 19.77
C ARG A 158 6.22 4.88 20.58
N GLY A 159 5.02 4.67 20.06
CA GLY A 159 3.89 4.07 20.77
C GLY A 159 3.66 2.57 20.58
N GLY A 160 4.45 1.91 19.73
CA GLY A 160 4.36 0.46 19.55
C GLY A 160 4.73 -0.31 20.82
N HIS A 161 4.00 -1.39 21.12
CA HIS A 161 4.34 -2.26 22.25
C HIS A 161 5.72 -2.91 22.05
N ARG A 162 6.49 -3.10 23.12
CA ARG A 162 7.88 -3.61 23.04
C ARG A 162 7.89 -5.10 22.65
N PRO A 163 8.89 -5.58 21.87
CA PRO A 163 9.05 -7.01 21.58
C PRO A 163 9.03 -7.88 22.85
N GLY A 164 8.54 -9.12 22.71
CA GLY A 164 8.43 -10.06 23.83
C GLY A 164 7.28 -9.83 24.83
N THR A 165 6.47 -8.79 24.67
CA THR A 165 5.29 -8.53 25.54
C THR A 165 4.07 -9.39 25.14
N PRO A 166 3.33 -10.01 26.09
CA PRO A 166 2.17 -10.83 25.77
C PRO A 166 1.04 -10.04 25.09
N LEU A 167 0.62 -10.50 23.91
CA LEU A 167 -0.45 -9.90 23.12
C LEU A 167 -1.75 -9.79 23.93
N CYS A 168 -2.32 -8.59 24.00
CA CYS A 168 -3.54 -8.24 24.73
C CYS A 168 -3.54 -8.77 26.17
N ALA A 169 -2.47 -8.46 26.93
CA ALA A 169 -2.32 -8.84 28.32
C ALA A 169 -3.46 -8.27 29.19
N GLY A 170 -4.07 -9.12 30.03
CA GLY A 170 -5.17 -8.72 30.92
C GLY A 170 -6.50 -8.40 30.21
N TRP A 171 -6.64 -8.71 28.92
CA TRP A 171 -7.92 -8.60 28.21
C TRP A 171 -8.74 -9.87 28.40
N GLU A 172 -10.02 -9.68 28.73
CA GLU A 172 -11.03 -10.74 28.67
C GLU A 172 -11.39 -11.07 27.21
N ARG A 173 -12.36 -11.95 26.98
CA ARG A 173 -12.85 -12.23 25.62
C ARG A 173 -13.77 -11.10 25.14
N PRO A 174 -13.40 -10.30 24.13
CA PRO A 174 -14.30 -9.29 23.59
C PRO A 174 -15.45 -9.94 22.82
N ALA A 175 -16.55 -9.20 22.66
CA ALA A 175 -17.68 -9.60 21.83
C ALA A 175 -17.30 -9.60 20.33
N VAL A 176 -16.46 -8.65 19.91
CA VAL A 176 -15.72 -8.66 18.63
C VAL A 176 -14.32 -8.09 18.83
N ALA A 177 -13.32 -8.71 18.20
CA ALA A 177 -12.01 -8.11 17.97
C ALA A 177 -11.87 -7.65 16.52
N ILE A 178 -11.43 -6.41 16.32
CA ILE A 178 -11.21 -5.80 15.01
C ILE A 178 -9.72 -5.56 14.84
N VAL A 179 -9.12 -6.17 13.80
CA VAL A 179 -7.73 -5.91 13.40
C VAL A 179 -7.74 -4.78 12.35
N LEU A 180 -7.07 -3.69 12.69
CA LEU A 180 -6.95 -2.47 11.90
C LEU A 180 -5.57 -2.42 11.23
N THR A 181 -5.54 -2.22 9.91
CA THR A 181 -4.31 -1.98 9.12
C THR A 181 -4.51 -0.88 8.09
N GLY A 182 -3.43 -0.40 7.47
CA GLY A 182 -3.46 0.72 6.53
C GLY A 182 -2.06 1.14 6.10
N GLU A 183 -1.98 2.02 5.10
CA GLU A 183 -0.73 2.66 4.60
C GLU A 183 0.43 1.64 4.40
N GLN A 184 0.08 0.45 3.91
CA GLN A 184 0.99 -0.69 3.75
C GLN A 184 2.01 -0.47 2.62
N HIS A 185 1.73 0.42 1.66
CA HIS A 185 2.69 0.96 0.70
C HIS A 185 3.59 -0.07 -0.03
N GLY A 186 3.03 -1.21 -0.39
CA GLY A 186 3.72 -2.29 -1.13
C GLY A 186 4.61 -3.21 -0.28
N TYR A 187 4.61 -3.07 1.05
CA TYR A 187 5.36 -3.94 1.96
C TYR A 187 4.58 -5.22 2.25
N PHE A 188 4.74 -6.24 1.40
CA PHE A 188 4.23 -7.60 1.64
C PHE A 188 5.07 -8.34 2.69
N GLU A 189 6.35 -8.01 2.80
CA GLU A 189 7.34 -8.62 3.70
C GLU A 189 7.78 -7.64 4.80
N PRO A 190 8.51 -8.09 5.87
CA PRO A 190 9.01 -7.20 6.92
C PRO A 190 9.87 -6.04 6.39
N CYS A 191 9.78 -4.90 7.08
CA CYS A 191 10.47 -3.67 6.74
C CYS A 191 11.47 -3.27 7.84
N GLY A 192 12.70 -2.94 7.44
CA GLY A 192 13.74 -2.35 8.29
C GLY A 192 15.11 -2.40 7.63
N CYS A 193 16.11 -1.82 8.30
CA CYS A 193 17.52 -1.84 7.87
C CYS A 193 18.42 -2.53 8.92
N THR A 194 17.82 -3.33 9.81
CA THR A 194 18.41 -3.93 11.00
C THR A 194 17.85 -5.32 11.21
N GLU A 195 18.57 -6.16 11.96
CA GLU A 195 18.25 -7.55 12.32
C GLU A 195 16.75 -7.77 12.66
N HIS A 196 16.23 -7.05 13.67
CA HIS A 196 14.82 -7.10 14.06
C HIS A 196 13.94 -6.17 13.20
N GLN A 197 13.61 -6.62 11.99
CA GLN A 197 12.62 -5.94 11.14
C GLN A 197 11.19 -6.15 11.64
N LEU A 198 10.28 -5.21 11.33
CA LEU A 198 8.87 -5.27 11.71
C LEU A 198 7.97 -5.42 10.48
N GLY A 199 6.83 -6.10 10.64
CA GLY A 199 5.76 -6.13 9.64
C GLY A 199 5.72 -7.38 8.79
N GLY A 200 5.23 -7.23 7.56
CA GLY A 200 4.98 -8.31 6.62
C GLY A 200 3.65 -9.03 6.86
N MET A 201 3.06 -9.50 5.76
CA MET A 201 1.78 -10.20 5.75
C MET A 201 1.87 -11.56 6.46
N ALA A 202 3.03 -12.22 6.41
CA ALA A 202 3.25 -13.52 7.04
C ALA A 202 3.11 -13.48 8.57
N ARG A 203 3.60 -12.43 9.23
CA ARG A 203 3.46 -12.21 10.69
C ARG A 203 2.09 -11.65 11.05
N ARG A 204 1.50 -10.82 10.19
CA ARG A 204 0.10 -10.39 10.33
C ARG A 204 -0.85 -11.58 10.33
N ALA A 205 -0.60 -12.58 9.47
CA ALA A 205 -1.38 -13.81 9.46
C ALA A 205 -1.27 -14.61 10.77
N ASP A 206 -0.08 -14.67 11.37
CA ASP A 206 0.11 -15.31 12.67
C ASP A 206 -0.57 -14.52 13.81
N LEU A 207 -0.64 -13.18 13.75
CA LEU A 207 -1.49 -12.38 14.64
C LEU A 207 -2.97 -12.79 14.53
N PHE A 208 -3.54 -12.88 13.32
CA PHE A 208 -4.91 -13.37 13.13
C PHE A 208 -5.09 -14.79 13.67
N ARG A 209 -4.10 -15.66 13.47
CA ARG A 209 -4.09 -17.04 13.99
C ARG A 209 -4.11 -17.07 15.52
N ILE A 210 -3.24 -16.33 16.20
CA ILE A 210 -3.20 -16.25 17.67
C ILE A 210 -4.55 -15.73 18.23
N LEU A 211 -5.12 -14.68 17.64
CA LEU A 211 -6.41 -14.14 18.09
C LEU A 211 -7.57 -15.15 17.90
N ARG A 212 -7.64 -15.84 16.76
CA ARG A 212 -8.73 -16.79 16.43
C ARG A 212 -8.56 -18.17 17.06
N GLU A 213 -7.34 -18.70 17.10
CA GLU A 213 -7.07 -20.10 17.47
C GLU A 213 -6.57 -20.27 18.90
N GLU A 214 -5.76 -19.35 19.42
CA GLU A 214 -5.22 -19.47 20.78
C GLU A 214 -6.12 -18.74 21.78
N LYS A 215 -6.49 -17.49 21.49
CA LYS A 215 -7.43 -16.71 22.33
C LYS A 215 -8.91 -17.06 22.09
N LYS A 216 -9.25 -17.76 21.00
CA LYS A 216 -10.62 -18.11 20.59
C LYS A 216 -11.55 -16.88 20.44
N TRP A 217 -11.02 -15.76 19.98
CA TRP A 217 -11.80 -14.53 19.78
C TRP A 217 -12.51 -14.55 18.42
N PRO A 218 -13.73 -13.96 18.31
CA PRO A 218 -14.31 -13.60 17.01
C PRO A 218 -13.54 -12.39 16.44
N VAL A 219 -12.97 -12.54 15.23
CA VAL A 219 -12.00 -11.58 14.67
C VAL A 219 -12.30 -11.24 13.20
N ILE A 220 -12.50 -9.96 12.90
CA ILE A 220 -12.53 -9.40 11.54
C ILE A 220 -11.32 -8.50 11.27
N GLY A 221 -10.93 -8.36 10.00
CA GLY A 221 -9.98 -7.35 9.55
C GLY A 221 -10.68 -6.17 8.87
N LEU A 222 -10.22 -4.94 9.12
CA LEU A 222 -10.57 -3.74 8.35
C LEU A 222 -9.26 -3.04 7.92
N ASP A 223 -9.16 -2.67 6.65
CA ASP A 223 -7.98 -1.96 6.11
C ASP A 223 -8.32 -0.54 5.65
N LEU A 224 -7.40 0.39 5.83
CA LEU A 224 -7.54 1.80 5.49
C LEU A 224 -7.20 2.12 4.02
N GLY A 225 -6.64 1.17 3.26
CA GLY A 225 -6.08 1.46 1.95
C GLY A 225 -4.71 2.12 2.03
N GLY A 226 -4.21 2.59 0.89
CA GLY A 226 -2.80 2.91 0.70
C GLY A 226 -1.94 1.64 0.73
N MET A 227 -2.46 0.54 0.16
CA MET A 227 -1.86 -0.79 0.19
C MET A 227 -0.68 -0.92 -0.76
N ILE A 228 -0.65 -0.11 -1.82
CA ILE A 228 0.47 0.06 -2.77
C ILE A 228 1.11 1.45 -2.67
N LYS A 229 2.14 1.73 -3.49
CA LYS A 229 2.96 2.97 -3.45
C LYS A 229 3.12 3.66 -4.82
N ARG A 230 3.19 2.86 -5.89
CA ARG A 230 3.43 3.28 -7.28
C ARG A 230 2.26 2.83 -8.15
N ASN A 231 2.15 3.38 -9.35
CA ASN A 231 1.10 3.05 -10.31
C ASN A 231 1.71 2.40 -11.58
N ARG A 232 2.00 1.09 -11.53
CA ARG A 232 2.52 0.30 -12.66
C ARG A 232 1.95 -1.13 -12.66
N GLN A 233 2.28 -1.90 -13.69
CA GLN A 233 1.96 -3.33 -13.81
C GLN A 233 2.41 -4.12 -12.56
N GLN A 234 3.62 -3.87 -12.04
CA GLN A 234 4.07 -4.51 -10.79
C GLN A 234 3.14 -4.21 -9.61
N SER A 235 2.66 -2.96 -9.52
CA SER A 235 1.78 -2.49 -8.45
C SER A 235 0.39 -3.13 -8.56
N GLN A 236 -0.10 -3.38 -9.78
CA GLN A 236 -1.33 -4.12 -10.02
C GLN A 236 -1.22 -5.58 -9.56
N LEU A 237 -0.15 -6.29 -9.95
CA LEU A 237 0.13 -7.66 -9.52
C LEU A 237 0.26 -7.74 -7.99
N LYS A 238 1.04 -6.83 -7.39
CA LYS A 238 1.21 -6.75 -5.93
C LYS A 238 -0.11 -6.43 -5.20
N PHE A 239 -0.97 -5.59 -5.77
CA PHE A 239 -2.32 -5.32 -5.23
C PHE A 239 -3.20 -6.58 -5.27
N GLN A 240 -3.17 -7.36 -6.36
CA GLN A 240 -3.86 -8.65 -6.45
C GLN A 240 -3.37 -9.65 -5.38
N THR A 241 -2.06 -9.77 -5.19
CA THR A 241 -1.47 -10.62 -4.13
C THR A 241 -1.92 -10.18 -2.73
N LEU A 242 -1.93 -8.86 -2.48
CA LEU A 242 -2.37 -8.30 -1.20
C LEU A 242 -3.88 -8.53 -0.97
N LEU A 243 -4.74 -8.32 -1.98
CA LEU A 243 -6.18 -8.60 -1.88
C LEU A 243 -6.47 -10.08 -1.62
N ALA A 244 -5.73 -10.99 -2.25
CA ALA A 244 -5.85 -12.42 -2.00
C ALA A 244 -5.48 -12.77 -0.54
N ALA A 245 -4.39 -12.19 -0.01
CA ALA A 245 -4.01 -12.34 1.39
C ALA A 245 -5.03 -11.73 2.36
N HIS A 246 -5.58 -10.54 2.08
CA HIS A 246 -6.64 -9.94 2.89
C HIS A 246 -7.92 -10.79 2.91
N ARG A 247 -8.30 -11.43 1.79
CA ARG A 247 -9.42 -12.37 1.71
C ARG A 247 -9.17 -13.63 2.53
N GLU A 248 -8.00 -14.26 2.37
CA GLU A 248 -7.56 -15.42 3.18
C GLU A 248 -7.57 -15.11 4.69
N LEU A 249 -7.19 -13.88 5.07
CA LEU A 249 -7.24 -13.41 6.46
C LEU A 249 -8.63 -12.97 6.94
N GLY A 250 -9.66 -13.00 6.08
CA GLY A 250 -11.03 -12.63 6.46
C GLY A 250 -11.19 -11.14 6.77
N TYR A 251 -10.51 -10.28 6.03
CA TYR A 251 -10.85 -8.84 6.01
C TYR A 251 -12.23 -8.63 5.40
N GLN A 252 -13.03 -7.78 6.02
CA GLN A 252 -14.42 -7.54 5.67
C GLN A 252 -14.65 -6.23 4.91
N ALA A 253 -13.74 -5.26 5.07
CA ALA A 253 -13.74 -4.03 4.30
C ALA A 253 -12.32 -3.46 4.14
N MET A 254 -12.12 -2.70 3.06
CA MET A 254 -10.92 -1.96 2.73
C MET A 254 -11.34 -0.57 2.23
N ALA A 255 -10.82 0.50 2.81
CA ALA A 255 -11.03 1.85 2.27
C ALA A 255 -10.15 2.10 1.03
N LEU A 256 -10.60 2.98 0.11
CA LEU A 256 -9.79 3.38 -1.05
C LEU A 256 -8.85 4.53 -0.70
N GLY A 257 -7.54 4.28 -0.71
CA GLY A 257 -6.50 5.30 -0.56
C GLY A 257 -6.12 5.98 -1.89
N PRO A 258 -5.24 7.00 -1.84
CA PRO A 258 -4.82 7.72 -3.04
C PRO A 258 -4.00 6.87 -4.00
N GLU A 259 -3.36 5.81 -3.52
CA GLU A 259 -2.64 4.85 -4.36
C GLU A 259 -3.59 3.92 -5.11
N GLU A 260 -4.69 3.44 -4.49
CA GLU A 260 -5.70 2.65 -5.21
C GLU A 260 -6.49 3.51 -6.21
N LEU A 261 -6.81 4.76 -5.87
CA LEU A 261 -7.48 5.73 -6.75
C LEU A 261 -6.58 6.30 -7.86
N ARG A 262 -5.30 5.90 -7.95
CA ARG A 262 -4.43 6.17 -9.11
C ARG A 262 -4.53 5.07 -10.17
N PHE A 263 -5.04 3.88 -9.85
CA PHE A 263 -5.32 2.88 -10.86
C PHE A 263 -6.41 3.35 -11.84
N ASP A 264 -6.44 2.72 -13.01
CA ASP A 264 -7.56 2.81 -13.94
C ASP A 264 -8.87 2.37 -13.24
N PRO A 265 -10.00 3.09 -13.39
CA PRO A 265 -11.25 2.75 -12.72
C PRO A 265 -11.80 1.37 -13.10
N TYR A 266 -11.69 0.96 -14.37
CA TYR A 266 -12.11 -0.37 -14.85
C TYR A 266 -11.22 -1.48 -14.30
N TYR A 267 -9.92 -1.21 -14.10
CA TYR A 267 -9.06 -2.10 -13.32
C TYR A 267 -9.58 -2.22 -11.89
N LEU A 268 -9.80 -1.11 -11.17
CA LEU A 268 -10.25 -1.14 -9.77
C LEU A 268 -11.61 -1.85 -9.59
N LEU A 269 -12.54 -1.60 -10.53
CA LEU A 269 -13.80 -2.34 -10.68
C LEU A 269 -13.58 -3.87 -10.74
N SER A 270 -12.69 -4.32 -11.63
CA SER A 270 -12.39 -5.76 -11.80
C SER A 270 -11.78 -6.44 -10.57
N GLN A 271 -11.24 -5.67 -9.62
CA GLN A 271 -10.65 -6.19 -8.39
C GLN A 271 -11.66 -6.36 -7.24
N HIS A 272 -12.82 -5.67 -7.28
CA HIS A 272 -13.87 -5.81 -6.26
C HIS A 272 -14.71 -7.08 -6.49
N GLN A 273 -14.08 -8.23 -6.28
CA GLN A 273 -14.71 -9.54 -6.41
C GLN A 273 -15.59 -9.82 -5.19
N VAL A 274 -16.86 -10.13 -5.46
CA VAL A 274 -17.83 -10.65 -4.50
C VAL A 274 -17.88 -12.17 -4.60
N ASP A 275 -17.76 -12.85 -3.48
CA ASP A 275 -17.98 -14.29 -3.33
C ASP A 275 -19.48 -14.59 -3.56
N PRO A 276 -19.85 -15.43 -4.54
CA PRO A 276 -21.25 -15.70 -4.86
C PRO A 276 -21.95 -16.59 -3.83
N ASP A 277 -21.20 -17.40 -3.08
CA ASP A 277 -21.72 -18.31 -2.05
C ASP A 277 -21.79 -17.60 -0.68
N HIS A 278 -20.84 -16.70 -0.40
CA HIS A 278 -20.72 -15.95 0.86
C HIS A 278 -20.54 -14.43 0.63
N PRO A 279 -21.51 -13.74 -0.01
CA PRO A 279 -21.40 -12.31 -0.33
C PRO A 279 -21.25 -11.43 0.91
N GLU A 280 -21.79 -11.84 2.06
CA GLU A 280 -21.66 -11.12 3.33
C GLU A 280 -20.22 -11.08 3.85
N ARG A 281 -19.40 -12.08 3.51
CA ARG A 281 -17.99 -12.21 3.91
C ARG A 281 -17.01 -11.56 2.95
N SER A 282 -17.50 -11.09 1.80
CA SER A 282 -16.66 -10.51 0.74
C SER A 282 -15.94 -9.25 1.21
N LEU A 283 -14.67 -9.11 0.79
CA LEU A 283 -13.84 -7.93 1.04
C LEU A 283 -14.39 -6.74 0.27
N ALA A 284 -15.16 -5.88 0.94
CA ALA A 284 -15.79 -4.72 0.33
C ALA A 284 -14.82 -3.54 0.18
N PHE A 285 -14.73 -2.95 -1.01
CA PHE A 285 -14.10 -1.64 -1.18
C PHE A 285 -15.07 -0.53 -0.76
N LEU A 286 -14.66 0.29 0.21
CA LEU A 286 -15.46 1.39 0.77
C LEU A 286 -14.84 2.75 0.46
N ALA A 287 -15.68 3.72 0.06
CA ALA A 287 -15.36 5.14 0.01
C ALA A 287 -16.65 5.94 -0.26
N ALA A 288 -17.34 6.36 0.80
CA ALA A 288 -18.65 7.00 0.72
C ALA A 288 -18.70 8.24 -0.17
N ASN A 289 -17.63 9.03 -0.15
CA ASN A 289 -17.51 10.30 -0.88
C ASN A 289 -16.75 10.19 -2.21
N VAL A 290 -16.48 8.98 -2.71
CA VAL A 290 -15.83 8.76 -4.01
C VAL A 290 -16.82 8.11 -4.97
N VAL A 291 -16.93 8.65 -6.18
CA VAL A 291 -17.70 8.10 -7.28
C VAL A 291 -16.74 7.80 -8.43
N LEU A 292 -16.87 6.62 -9.03
CA LEU A 292 -16.10 6.19 -10.20
C LEU A 292 -16.97 6.27 -11.45
N LEU A 293 -16.36 6.61 -12.59
CA LEU A 293 -17.03 6.74 -13.90
C LEU A 293 -18.26 7.67 -13.85
N GLU A 294 -18.25 8.69 -12.99
CA GLU A 294 -19.38 9.58 -12.68
C GLU A 294 -20.72 8.84 -12.39
N THR A 295 -20.65 7.58 -11.94
CA THR A 295 -21.80 6.67 -11.78
C THR A 295 -21.93 6.23 -10.31
N PRO A 296 -22.78 6.88 -9.50
CA PRO A 296 -22.88 6.57 -8.06
C PRO A 296 -23.37 5.15 -7.75
N ASP A 297 -24.24 4.59 -8.59
CA ASP A 297 -24.88 3.28 -8.39
C ASP A 297 -24.11 2.11 -9.03
N LEU A 298 -22.82 2.31 -9.35
CA LEU A 298 -21.95 1.36 -10.04
C LEU A 298 -21.60 0.09 -9.22
N GLY A 299 -22.03 0.02 -7.96
CA GLY A 299 -21.77 -1.09 -7.04
C GLY A 299 -20.39 -1.07 -6.38
N THR A 300 -19.46 -0.20 -6.83
CA THR A 300 -18.17 0.02 -6.17
C THR A 300 -17.63 1.43 -6.43
N PRO A 301 -17.01 2.10 -5.42
CA PRO A 301 -16.96 1.70 -4.02
C PRO A 301 -18.34 1.70 -3.36
N LEU A 302 -18.52 0.84 -2.36
CA LEU A 302 -19.73 0.88 -1.53
C LEU A 302 -19.64 2.05 -0.53
N ARG A 303 -20.78 2.67 -0.22
CA ARG A 303 -20.82 3.78 0.74
C ARG A 303 -20.66 3.30 2.19
N SER A 304 -21.09 2.09 2.48
CA SER A 304 -20.96 1.42 3.79
C SER A 304 -21.17 -0.08 3.66
N LYS A 305 -20.83 -0.83 4.71
CA LYS A 305 -21.15 -2.26 4.89
C LYS A 305 -21.54 -2.52 6.34
N LEU A 306 -22.61 -3.28 6.57
CA LEU A 306 -22.92 -3.88 7.87
C LEU A 306 -22.26 -5.26 7.95
N ILE A 307 -21.62 -5.57 9.07
CA ILE A 307 -20.93 -6.84 9.32
C ILE A 307 -21.48 -7.46 10.61
N ASP A 308 -22.10 -8.64 10.54
CA ASP A 308 -22.32 -9.46 11.74
C ASP A 308 -21.06 -10.29 12.01
N VAL A 309 -20.55 -10.18 13.23
CA VAL A 309 -19.50 -11.06 13.73
C VAL A 309 -19.77 -11.40 15.20
N GLY A 310 -20.10 -12.67 15.45
CA GLY A 310 -20.39 -13.17 16.80
C GLY A 310 -21.73 -12.68 17.36
N GLY A 311 -22.64 -12.18 16.53
CA GLY A 311 -23.87 -11.51 16.96
C GLY A 311 -23.67 -10.03 17.31
N VAL A 312 -22.50 -9.45 17.00
CA VAL A 312 -22.26 -8.00 17.05
C VAL A 312 -22.37 -7.43 15.65
N LYS A 313 -23.23 -6.43 15.46
CA LYS A 313 -23.35 -5.65 14.22
C LYS A 313 -22.34 -4.51 14.20
N VAL A 314 -21.34 -4.59 13.34
CA VAL A 314 -20.38 -3.51 13.08
C VAL A 314 -20.77 -2.79 11.79
N GLY A 315 -21.22 -1.55 11.90
CA GLY A 315 -21.50 -0.67 10.76
C GLY A 315 -20.24 0.07 10.33
N VAL A 316 -19.71 -0.24 9.14
CA VAL A 316 -18.47 0.35 8.62
C VAL A 316 -18.76 1.26 7.44
N THR A 317 -18.15 2.46 7.45
CA THR A 317 -18.06 3.34 6.28
C THR A 317 -16.62 3.86 6.13
N ALA A 318 -16.32 4.50 5.02
CA ALA A 318 -14.98 5.03 4.72
C ALA A 318 -15.09 6.38 4.00
N VAL A 319 -14.08 7.24 4.18
CA VAL A 319 -13.97 8.51 3.44
C VAL A 319 -12.54 8.78 2.99
N PHE A 320 -12.43 9.44 1.84
CA PHE A 320 -11.19 9.98 1.30
C PHE A 320 -11.08 11.48 1.65
N GLY A 321 -9.97 11.89 2.27
CA GLY A 321 -9.73 13.27 2.69
C GLY A 321 -9.56 14.24 1.53
N LEU A 322 -10.17 15.41 1.61
CA LEU A 322 -10.04 16.46 0.59
C LEU A 322 -8.60 16.98 0.51
N SER A 323 -7.86 16.98 1.63
CA SER A 323 -6.44 17.33 1.66
C SER A 323 -5.58 16.46 0.73
N LEU A 324 -6.03 15.23 0.45
CA LEU A 324 -5.29 14.25 -0.35
C LEU A 324 -5.66 14.28 -1.85
N LYS A 325 -6.65 15.08 -2.28
CA LYS A 325 -7.14 15.10 -3.67
C LYS A 325 -6.04 15.43 -4.69
N ALA A 326 -5.05 16.22 -4.31
CA ALA A 326 -3.88 16.52 -5.16
C ALA A 326 -3.00 15.28 -5.47
N LYS A 327 -3.04 14.22 -4.63
CA LYS A 327 -2.27 12.98 -4.85
C LYS A 327 -2.83 12.14 -6.00
N ILE A 328 -4.14 12.21 -6.28
CA ILE A 328 -4.78 11.43 -7.34
C ILE A 328 -4.81 12.18 -8.68
N SER A 329 -4.93 13.51 -8.66
CA SER A 329 -4.97 14.35 -9.87
C SER A 329 -3.62 14.52 -10.59
N ALA A 330 -2.51 14.06 -10.01
CA ALA A 330 -1.17 14.26 -10.56
C ALA A 330 -0.78 13.27 -11.67
N GLU A 331 -1.50 12.15 -11.81
CA GLU A 331 -1.11 11.03 -12.69
C GLU A 331 -2.25 10.47 -13.55
N GLN A 332 -3.49 10.97 -13.40
CA GLN A 332 -4.67 10.40 -14.04
C GLN A 332 -5.53 11.41 -14.80
N ARG A 333 -6.34 10.90 -15.72
CA ARG A 333 -7.42 11.67 -16.35
C ARG A 333 -8.51 11.92 -15.30
N THR A 334 -8.61 13.16 -14.82
CA THR A 334 -9.42 13.55 -13.65
C THR A 334 -10.93 13.40 -13.83
N ASP A 335 -11.38 13.04 -15.03
CA ASP A 335 -12.76 13.18 -15.49
C ASP A 335 -13.63 11.95 -15.16
N GLU A 336 -13.01 10.92 -14.55
CA GLU A 336 -13.64 9.64 -14.20
C GLU A 336 -13.68 9.35 -12.67
N ILE A 337 -13.18 10.26 -11.82
CA ILE A 337 -13.16 10.06 -10.35
C ILE A 337 -13.63 11.33 -9.62
N THR A 338 -14.90 11.35 -9.21
CA THR A 338 -15.47 12.42 -8.39
C THR A 338 -15.15 12.18 -6.92
N VAL A 339 -14.34 13.06 -6.31
CA VAL A 339 -14.22 13.17 -4.85
C VAL A 339 -15.13 14.30 -4.34
N GLN A 340 -16.17 13.90 -3.62
CA GLN A 340 -17.15 14.75 -2.93
C GLN A 340 -16.65 15.15 -1.54
N ASP A 341 -17.30 16.14 -0.92
CA ASP A 341 -17.03 16.61 0.43
C ASP A 341 -17.53 15.60 1.50
N PRO A 342 -16.65 15.00 2.32
CA PRO A 342 -17.04 14.05 3.37
C PRO A 342 -18.12 14.59 4.31
N LEU A 343 -18.09 15.89 4.61
CA LEU A 343 -19.03 16.52 5.57
C LEU A 343 -20.45 16.60 5.03
N LYS A 344 -20.64 16.52 3.70
CA LYS A 344 -21.95 16.50 3.04
C LYS A 344 -22.47 15.08 2.84
N VAL A 345 -21.58 14.11 2.76
CA VAL A 345 -21.89 12.71 2.43
C VAL A 345 -22.10 11.83 3.67
N LEU A 346 -21.32 12.07 4.73
CA LEU A 346 -21.42 11.32 5.99
C LEU A 346 -22.80 11.38 6.67
N PRO A 347 -23.55 12.51 6.71
CA PRO A 347 -24.87 12.54 7.34
C PRO A 347 -25.83 11.46 6.83
N ASP A 348 -25.94 11.33 5.51
CA ASP A 348 -26.84 10.34 4.87
C ASP A 348 -26.40 8.89 5.13
N VAL A 349 -25.09 8.64 5.16
CA VAL A 349 -24.52 7.29 5.31
C VAL A 349 -24.59 6.82 6.76
N LEU A 350 -24.34 7.72 7.71
CA LEU A 350 -24.53 7.44 9.14
C LEU A 350 -26.02 7.22 9.44
N ALA A 351 -26.91 8.10 8.95
CA ALA A 351 -28.36 7.94 9.09
C ALA A 351 -28.94 6.75 8.27
N ALA A 352 -28.16 6.13 7.39
CA ALA A 352 -28.49 4.84 6.77
C ALA A 352 -28.03 3.67 7.66
N LEU A 353 -26.78 3.70 8.14
CA LEU A 353 -26.25 2.68 9.06
C LEU A 353 -27.02 2.63 10.39
N GLU A 354 -27.39 3.76 10.98
CA GLU A 354 -28.17 3.84 12.23
C GLU A 354 -29.51 3.08 12.17
N LYS A 355 -30.13 3.01 10.98
CA LYS A 355 -31.40 2.27 10.77
C LYS A 355 -31.23 0.76 10.81
N GLU A 356 -30.02 0.26 10.59
CA GLU A 356 -29.68 -1.16 10.72
C GLU A 356 -29.38 -1.55 12.17
N GLU A 357 -29.49 -0.61 13.12
CA GLU A 357 -29.24 -0.77 14.56
C GLU A 357 -27.88 -1.45 14.88
N PRO A 358 -26.73 -0.86 14.49
CA PRO A 358 -25.40 -1.40 14.76
C PRO A 358 -24.98 -1.19 16.22
N ASP A 359 -24.22 -2.15 16.76
CA ASP A 359 -23.58 -2.07 18.08
C ASP A 359 -22.34 -1.16 18.10
N LEU A 360 -21.74 -0.95 16.92
CA LEU A 360 -20.57 -0.10 16.68
C LEU A 360 -20.64 0.60 15.32
N LEU A 361 -20.31 1.89 15.29
CA LEU A 361 -20.05 2.66 14.07
C LEU A 361 -18.55 2.92 13.89
N VAL A 362 -18.02 2.48 12.73
CA VAL A 362 -16.59 2.56 12.38
C VAL A 362 -16.39 3.38 11.11
N LEU A 363 -15.53 4.40 11.17
CA LEU A 363 -15.08 5.19 10.03
C LEU A 363 -13.63 4.87 9.66
N LEU A 364 -13.43 4.39 8.44
CA LEU A 364 -12.11 4.26 7.82
C LEU A 364 -11.77 5.58 7.11
N SER A 365 -11.12 6.49 7.82
CA SER A 365 -10.83 7.86 7.39
C SER A 365 -9.46 7.93 6.73
N HIS A 366 -9.40 7.70 5.42
CA HIS A 366 -8.18 7.92 4.63
C HIS A 366 -8.02 9.42 4.34
N ALA A 367 -7.75 10.18 5.41
CA ALA A 367 -7.68 11.63 5.47
C ALA A 367 -6.57 12.06 6.46
N SER A 368 -6.28 13.36 6.60
CA SER A 368 -5.34 13.83 7.63
C SER A 368 -5.88 13.63 9.05
N TRP A 369 -5.01 13.70 10.07
CA TRP A 369 -5.45 13.64 11.47
C TRP A 369 -6.45 14.76 11.83
N GLU A 370 -6.26 15.96 11.26
CA GLU A 370 -7.14 17.12 11.44
C GLU A 370 -8.51 16.90 10.80
N GLU A 371 -8.55 16.33 9.58
CA GLU A 371 -9.80 15.95 8.92
C GLU A 371 -10.55 14.89 9.74
N SER A 372 -9.88 13.79 10.09
CA SER A 372 -10.41 12.71 10.93
C SER A 372 -10.91 13.19 12.28
N ARG A 373 -10.18 14.11 12.93
CA ARG A 373 -10.63 14.78 14.16
C ARG A 373 -11.90 15.59 13.92
N SER A 374 -11.96 16.38 12.84
CA SER A 374 -13.14 17.18 12.53
C SER A 374 -14.39 16.34 12.24
N PHE A 375 -14.22 15.09 11.80
CA PHE A 375 -15.31 14.13 11.65
C PHE A 375 -15.82 13.66 13.02
N ALA A 376 -14.95 13.29 13.97
CA ALA A 376 -15.37 12.96 15.34
C ALA A 376 -16.06 14.13 16.06
N GLU A 377 -15.58 15.38 15.85
CA GLU A 377 -16.19 16.58 16.46
C GLU A 377 -17.57 16.93 15.89
N LYS A 378 -17.94 16.40 14.71
CA LYS A 378 -19.21 16.69 14.02
C LYS A 378 -20.18 15.52 13.98
N PHE A 379 -19.65 14.29 14.02
CA PHE A 379 -20.39 13.04 13.96
C PHE A 379 -20.14 12.22 15.23
N PRO A 380 -20.63 12.69 16.40
CA PRO A 380 -20.35 12.09 17.69
C PRO A 380 -20.96 10.69 17.86
N GLN A 381 -21.77 10.19 16.91
CA GLN A 381 -22.25 8.80 16.91
C GLN A 381 -21.18 7.77 16.49
N ILE A 382 -20.02 8.20 15.97
CA ILE A 382 -18.97 7.27 15.52
C ILE A 382 -18.15 6.83 16.74
N ASP A 383 -18.18 5.53 17.06
CA ASP A 383 -17.37 4.96 18.15
C ASP A 383 -15.88 4.93 17.83
N LEU A 384 -15.52 4.64 16.58
CA LEU A 384 -14.14 4.37 16.15
C LEU A 384 -13.82 5.02 14.80
N ILE A 385 -12.74 5.80 14.75
CA ILE A 385 -12.11 6.28 13.53
C ILE A 385 -10.71 5.67 13.42
N LEU A 386 -10.43 5.01 12.30
CA LEU A 386 -9.07 4.72 11.86
C LEU A 386 -8.62 5.86 10.94
N SER A 387 -7.58 6.60 11.32
CA SER A 387 -7.06 7.75 10.55
C SER A 387 -5.78 7.42 9.81
N ALA A 388 -5.67 7.91 8.58
CA ALA A 388 -4.43 7.93 7.82
C ALA A 388 -3.59 9.17 8.16
N GLY A 389 -2.47 9.35 7.46
CA GLY A 389 -1.65 10.56 7.52
C GLY A 389 -0.87 10.70 8.83
N GLY A 390 -0.67 9.60 9.55
CA GLY A 390 0.15 9.54 10.74
C GLY A 390 1.66 9.52 10.43
N MET A 391 2.47 9.37 11.47
CA MET A 391 3.88 8.98 11.29
C MET A 391 3.99 7.49 10.97
N GLU A 392 5.04 7.08 10.26
CA GLU A 392 5.37 5.67 9.98
C GLU A 392 5.34 4.79 11.25
N ASP A 393 5.92 5.30 12.35
CA ASP A 393 5.82 4.72 13.68
C ASP A 393 4.87 5.58 14.53
N PRO A 394 3.69 5.10 14.94
CA PRO A 394 2.74 5.90 15.70
C PRO A 394 3.28 6.40 17.03
N LEU A 395 2.70 7.50 17.51
CA LEU A 395 3.03 8.14 18.78
C LEU A 395 2.47 7.37 19.99
N SER A 396 3.11 7.50 21.15
CA SER A 396 2.67 6.89 22.42
C SER A 396 1.37 7.43 23.01
N ASN A 397 0.75 8.44 22.39
CA ASN A 397 -0.59 8.93 22.73
C ASN A 397 -1.70 8.32 21.84
N ASN A 398 -1.41 7.21 21.16
CA ASN A 398 -2.35 6.46 20.33
C ASN A 398 -3.05 5.37 21.17
N PRO A 399 -4.40 5.28 21.18
CA PRO A 399 -5.36 6.09 20.44
C PRO A 399 -5.72 7.38 21.18
N ARG A 400 -6.16 8.38 20.43
CA ARG A 400 -6.63 9.68 20.94
C ARG A 400 -8.15 9.64 21.02
N PHE A 401 -8.76 10.47 21.88
CA PHE A 401 -10.22 10.49 22.05
C PHE A 401 -10.78 11.89 21.79
N VAL A 402 -11.98 11.94 21.20
CA VAL A 402 -12.77 13.15 20.94
C VAL A 402 -14.19 12.83 21.38
N GLY A 403 -14.66 13.43 22.48
CA GLY A 403 -15.87 12.94 23.15
C GLY A 403 -15.65 11.49 23.60
N HIS A 404 -16.50 10.56 23.12
CA HIS A 404 -16.28 9.12 23.30
C HIS A 404 -15.60 8.44 22.10
N THR A 405 -15.59 9.07 20.92
CA THR A 405 -14.96 8.55 19.69
C THR A 405 -13.49 8.25 19.90
N MET A 406 -13.09 6.99 19.67
CA MET A 406 -11.69 6.57 19.61
C MET A 406 -11.13 6.91 18.23
N ILE A 407 -10.04 7.68 18.16
CA ILE A 407 -9.28 7.92 16.92
C ILE A 407 -7.93 7.21 17.02
N ALA A 408 -7.76 6.17 16.22
CA ALA A 408 -6.55 5.34 16.16
C ALA A 408 -5.75 5.61 14.87
N THR A 409 -4.44 5.41 14.95
CA THR A 409 -3.53 5.30 13.79
C THR A 409 -2.75 3.99 13.89
N VAL A 410 -2.34 3.42 12.75
CA VAL A 410 -1.61 2.14 12.69
C VAL A 410 -0.20 2.26 12.12
N GLY A 411 0.20 3.46 11.69
CA GLY A 411 1.49 3.69 11.06
C GLY A 411 1.51 3.22 9.62
N GLN A 412 2.71 3.03 9.07
CA GLN A 412 2.91 2.71 7.65
C GLN A 412 3.73 1.43 7.45
N LYS A 413 3.85 1.00 6.18
CA LYS A 413 4.70 -0.11 5.73
C LYS A 413 4.38 -1.46 6.40
N ALA A 414 3.13 -1.63 6.84
CA ALA A 414 2.65 -2.81 7.57
C ALA A 414 3.43 -3.20 8.84
N LYS A 415 4.20 -2.29 9.45
CA LYS A 415 5.06 -2.57 10.63
C LYS A 415 4.26 -2.90 11.90
N TYR A 416 3.03 -2.41 11.98
CA TYR A 416 2.10 -2.62 13.08
C TYR A 416 0.72 -3.04 12.58
N ALA A 417 -0.10 -3.55 13.49
CA ALA A 417 -1.55 -3.64 13.36
C ALA A 417 -2.20 -3.12 14.65
N GLY A 418 -3.33 -2.42 14.54
CA GLY A 418 -4.15 -2.07 15.69
C GLY A 418 -5.09 -3.23 16.02
N VAL A 419 -5.18 -3.63 17.29
CA VAL A 419 -6.22 -4.57 17.75
C VAL A 419 -7.19 -3.79 18.63
N VAL A 420 -8.45 -3.70 18.19
CA VAL A 420 -9.55 -3.14 18.99
C VAL A 420 -10.40 -4.28 19.53
N GLY A 421 -10.68 -4.28 20.83
CA GLY A 421 -11.62 -5.20 21.46
C GLY A 421 -12.88 -4.47 21.92
N PHE A 422 -14.05 -5.00 21.58
CA PHE A 422 -15.36 -4.48 21.99
C PHE A 422 -15.95 -5.22 23.18
N TYR A 423 -16.40 -4.48 24.18
CA TYR A 423 -16.94 -4.95 25.44
C TYR A 423 -18.25 -4.19 25.73
N PRO A 424 -19.39 -4.60 25.13
CA PRO A 424 -20.65 -3.84 25.19
C PRO A 424 -21.20 -3.66 26.61
N GLN A 425 -20.78 -4.52 27.55
CA GLN A 425 -21.16 -4.51 28.97
C GLN A 425 -20.39 -3.47 29.81
N GLU A 426 -19.33 -2.85 29.28
CA GLU A 426 -18.52 -1.86 30.01
C GLU A 426 -19.08 -0.43 29.80
N GLU A 427 -19.81 0.09 30.79
CA GLU A 427 -20.43 1.44 30.72
C GLU A 427 -19.43 2.57 30.46
N SER A 428 -18.22 2.48 31.01
CA SER A 428 -17.24 3.58 31.02
C SER A 428 -16.32 3.62 29.80
N ARG A 429 -16.00 2.47 29.18
CA ARG A 429 -15.19 2.39 27.96
C ARG A 429 -15.35 1.05 27.23
N LYS A 430 -16.37 0.96 26.37
CA LYS A 430 -16.66 -0.23 25.53
C LYS A 430 -15.52 -0.66 24.58
N LEU A 431 -14.54 0.20 24.29
CA LEU A 431 -13.44 -0.08 23.34
C LEU A 431 -12.06 -0.06 24.03
N ARG A 432 -11.35 -1.19 23.96
CA ARG A 432 -9.93 -1.31 24.32
C ARG A 432 -9.08 -1.38 23.05
N PHE A 433 -7.84 -0.87 23.06
CA PHE A 433 -6.94 -0.83 21.90
C PHE A 433 -5.50 -1.24 22.28
N GLU A 434 -4.82 -1.98 21.42
CA GLU A 434 -3.37 -2.21 21.45
C GLU A 434 -2.76 -1.97 20.05
N LEU A 435 -1.61 -1.27 20.00
CA LEU A 435 -0.80 -1.18 18.78
C LEU A 435 0.27 -2.27 18.78
N VAL A 436 0.00 -3.35 18.04
CA VAL A 436 0.83 -4.54 17.96
C VAL A 436 1.94 -4.34 16.95
N ALA A 437 3.19 -4.25 17.40
CA ALA A 437 4.36 -4.38 16.53
C ALA A 437 4.46 -5.82 15.99
N LEU A 438 4.63 -5.99 14.68
CA LEU A 438 4.74 -7.31 14.05
C LEU A 438 6.20 -7.77 14.04
N ASP A 439 6.74 -7.98 15.24
CA ASP A 439 8.12 -8.43 15.50
C ASP A 439 8.34 -9.92 15.23
N ASP A 440 9.61 -10.28 15.14
CA ASP A 440 10.15 -11.63 14.92
C ASP A 440 10.17 -12.53 16.18
N GLN A 441 9.94 -11.94 17.36
CA GLN A 441 9.99 -12.65 18.64
C GLN A 441 8.63 -13.26 19.02
N ARG A 442 7.54 -12.60 18.63
CA ARG A 442 6.16 -12.99 18.99
C ARG A 442 5.37 -13.60 17.83
N PHE A 443 5.77 -13.34 16.58
CA PHE A 443 5.03 -13.78 15.39
C PHE A 443 5.93 -14.59 14.45
N ARG A 444 5.38 -15.70 13.95
CA ARG A 444 6.01 -16.57 12.97
C ARG A 444 5.58 -16.16 11.56
N ASP A 445 6.40 -16.48 10.57
CA ASP A 445 6.00 -16.32 9.17
C ASP A 445 5.00 -17.42 8.77
N SER A 446 3.74 -17.04 8.49
CA SER A 446 2.76 -17.97 7.92
C SER A 446 3.20 -18.49 6.55
N ALA A 447 3.36 -19.82 6.44
CA ALA A 447 3.71 -20.52 5.20
C ALA A 447 2.75 -20.19 4.04
N ARG A 448 1.45 -20.01 4.34
CA ARG A 448 0.42 -19.62 3.34
C ARG A 448 0.69 -18.24 2.74
N MET A 449 1.26 -17.32 3.51
CA MET A 449 1.65 -15.99 3.02
C MET A 449 3.00 -16.00 2.31
N ARG A 450 3.96 -16.83 2.76
CA ARG A 450 5.19 -17.08 1.98
C ARG A 450 4.86 -17.67 0.61
N GLU A 451 3.83 -18.53 0.51
CA GLU A 451 3.34 -19.05 -0.78
C GLU A 451 2.74 -17.96 -1.68
N TYR A 452 1.92 -17.04 -1.15
CA TYR A 452 1.46 -15.88 -1.92
C TYR A 452 2.61 -15.00 -2.43
N MET A 453 3.67 -14.81 -1.62
CA MET A 453 4.88 -14.10 -2.04
C MET A 453 5.67 -14.85 -3.12
N ARG A 454 5.77 -16.19 -3.03
CA ARG A 454 6.38 -17.05 -4.04
C ARG A 454 5.65 -16.91 -5.38
N LEU A 455 4.34 -17.13 -5.40
CA LEU A 455 3.51 -17.02 -6.61
C LEU A 455 3.59 -15.61 -7.24
N TYR A 456 3.68 -14.56 -6.43
CA TYR A 456 3.93 -13.19 -6.90
C TYR A 456 5.29 -13.05 -7.61
N GLN A 457 6.38 -13.56 -7.03
CA GLN A 457 7.71 -13.54 -7.69
C GLN A 457 7.74 -14.38 -8.98
N GLU A 458 7.02 -15.50 -9.01
CA GLU A 458 6.88 -16.31 -10.23
C GLU A 458 6.13 -15.55 -11.34
N GLN A 459 5.08 -14.78 -11.01
CA GLN A 459 4.43 -13.90 -11.97
C GLN A 459 5.38 -12.83 -12.53
N LEU A 460 6.27 -12.24 -11.71
CA LEU A 460 7.26 -11.26 -12.20
C LEU A 460 8.28 -11.90 -13.16
N ARG A 461 8.73 -13.12 -12.83
CA ARG A 461 9.62 -13.95 -13.67
C ARG A 461 8.97 -14.27 -15.01
N ASP A 462 7.76 -14.80 -14.99
CA ASP A 462 7.08 -15.33 -16.18
C ASP A 462 6.60 -14.22 -17.13
N LEU A 463 6.23 -13.05 -16.58
CA LEU A 463 6.00 -11.82 -17.35
C LEU A 463 7.29 -11.12 -17.79
N LYS A 464 8.48 -11.59 -17.34
CA LYS A 464 9.78 -10.95 -17.55
C LYS A 464 9.75 -9.46 -17.23
N LEU A 465 9.17 -9.10 -16.08
CA LEU A 465 8.76 -7.72 -15.82
C LEU A 465 9.96 -6.77 -15.74
N ALA A 466 11.04 -7.18 -15.06
CA ALA A 466 12.28 -6.41 -14.99
C ALA A 466 12.91 -6.17 -16.38
N GLU A 467 13.01 -7.21 -17.23
CA GLU A 467 13.49 -7.06 -18.61
C GLU A 467 12.59 -6.10 -19.42
N THR A 468 11.28 -6.19 -19.22
CA THR A 468 10.26 -5.43 -19.94
C THR A 468 10.28 -3.95 -19.54
N GLU A 469 10.40 -3.63 -18.25
CA GLU A 469 10.56 -2.25 -17.80
C GLU A 469 11.94 -1.69 -18.21
N ALA A 470 13.02 -2.49 -18.15
CA ALA A 470 14.35 -2.09 -18.64
C ALA A 470 14.39 -1.86 -20.17
N GLN A 471 13.51 -2.49 -20.95
CA GLN A 471 13.39 -2.23 -22.38
C GLN A 471 12.46 -1.05 -22.73
N LYS A 472 11.34 -0.88 -22.01
CA LYS A 472 10.27 0.05 -22.38
C LYS A 472 10.26 1.37 -21.60
N LEU A 473 10.74 1.37 -20.36
CA LEU A 473 10.66 2.51 -19.43
C LEU A 473 12.04 3.13 -19.13
N ALA A 474 13.12 2.58 -19.70
CA ALA A 474 14.47 3.03 -19.39
C ALA A 474 14.77 4.44 -19.92
N VAL A 475 15.19 5.31 -19.01
CA VAL A 475 15.52 6.71 -19.29
C VAL A 475 17.01 6.88 -19.61
N GLU A 476 17.39 7.98 -20.25
CA GLU A 476 18.81 8.28 -20.49
C GLU A 476 19.55 8.48 -19.14
N PRO A 477 20.76 7.93 -18.97
CA PRO A 477 21.60 8.22 -17.82
C PRO A 477 22.05 9.69 -17.81
N PRO A 478 22.23 10.31 -16.62
CA PRO A 478 22.68 11.70 -16.50
C PRO A 478 23.95 11.97 -17.32
N GLY A 479 23.94 13.06 -18.10
CA GLY A 479 25.08 13.46 -18.94
C GLY A 479 25.42 12.51 -20.10
N GLY A 480 24.61 11.49 -20.39
CA GLY A 480 24.93 10.47 -21.40
C GLY A 480 26.05 9.51 -20.96
N ALA A 481 26.24 9.34 -19.65
CA ALA A 481 27.18 8.38 -19.08
C ALA A 481 26.87 6.93 -19.51
N LYS A 482 27.81 6.00 -19.27
CA LYS A 482 27.60 4.57 -19.49
C LYS A 482 27.89 3.81 -18.21
N PHE A 483 27.10 2.78 -17.95
CA PHE A 483 27.38 1.83 -16.88
C PHE A 483 28.44 0.82 -17.33
N VAL A 484 29.26 0.39 -16.39
CA VAL A 484 30.32 -0.62 -16.52
C VAL A 484 30.29 -1.52 -15.28
N GLY A 485 30.95 -2.67 -15.32
CA GLY A 485 31.11 -3.52 -14.14
C GLY A 485 32.09 -2.96 -13.11
N ALA A 486 32.02 -3.45 -11.88
CA ALA A 486 32.88 -2.98 -10.78
C ALA A 486 34.35 -3.35 -11.03
N GLU A 487 34.55 -4.49 -11.70
CA GLU A 487 35.83 -5.01 -12.20
C GLU A 487 36.54 -3.98 -13.09
N ARG A 488 35.77 -3.22 -13.88
CA ARG A 488 36.31 -2.16 -14.76
C ARG A 488 36.83 -0.96 -13.98
N CYS A 489 36.32 -0.71 -12.77
CA CYS A 489 36.88 0.25 -11.83
C CYS A 489 38.12 -0.33 -11.11
N GLY A 490 38.10 -1.63 -10.81
CA GLY A 490 39.22 -2.38 -10.22
C GLY A 490 40.51 -2.31 -11.02
N GLU A 491 40.44 -2.25 -12.35
CA GLU A 491 41.61 -2.03 -13.24
C GLU A 491 42.47 -0.81 -12.87
N CYS A 492 41.86 0.24 -12.32
CA CYS A 492 42.53 1.50 -11.96
C CYS A 492 42.53 1.80 -10.46
N HIS A 493 41.60 1.20 -9.70
CA HIS A 493 41.34 1.52 -8.30
C HIS A 493 41.44 0.28 -7.38
N THR A 494 42.44 -0.58 -7.61
CA THR A 494 42.63 -1.88 -6.93
C THR A 494 42.35 -1.84 -5.43
N GLN A 495 42.99 -0.95 -4.66
CA GLN A 495 42.79 -0.85 -3.20
C GLN A 495 41.34 -0.52 -2.79
N ALA A 496 40.62 0.29 -3.58
CA ALA A 496 39.22 0.60 -3.30
C ALA A 496 38.29 -0.55 -3.72
N PHE A 497 38.66 -1.29 -4.77
CA PHE A 497 37.98 -2.49 -5.23
C PHE A 497 38.14 -3.66 -4.24
N GLU A 498 39.35 -3.94 -3.76
CA GLU A 498 39.65 -4.92 -2.70
C GLU A 498 38.83 -4.63 -1.41
N ILE A 499 38.68 -3.35 -1.05
CA ILE A 499 37.81 -2.94 0.06
C ILE A 499 36.34 -3.19 -0.30
N TRP A 500 35.89 -2.77 -1.48
CA TRP A 500 34.50 -2.93 -1.94
C TRP A 500 34.05 -4.39 -2.00
N GLU A 501 34.91 -5.30 -2.50
CA GLU A 501 34.65 -6.75 -2.56
C GLU A 501 34.33 -7.34 -1.19
N SER A 502 34.89 -6.80 -0.10
CA SER A 502 34.59 -7.23 1.27
C SER A 502 33.26 -6.69 1.83
N THR A 503 32.53 -5.86 1.10
CA THR A 503 31.30 -5.20 1.58
C THR A 503 30.01 -5.92 1.16
N PRO A 504 28.90 -5.77 1.91
CA PRO A 504 27.59 -6.24 1.50
C PRO A 504 27.09 -5.69 0.15
N HIS A 505 27.64 -4.58 -0.35
CA HIS A 505 27.26 -4.03 -1.66
C HIS A 505 27.84 -4.84 -2.83
N ALA A 506 29.02 -5.45 -2.68
CA ALA A 506 29.59 -6.39 -3.64
C ALA A 506 28.83 -7.74 -3.70
N HIS A 507 28.05 -8.06 -2.67
CA HIS A 507 27.18 -9.23 -2.59
C HIS A 507 25.68 -8.88 -2.72
N ALA A 508 25.34 -7.65 -3.12
CA ALA A 508 23.95 -7.18 -3.08
C ALA A 508 23.02 -8.04 -3.94
N PHE A 509 23.41 -8.43 -5.15
CA PHE A 509 22.57 -9.27 -6.01
C PHE A 509 22.44 -10.71 -5.49
N GLU A 510 23.50 -11.24 -4.85
CA GLU A 510 23.51 -12.58 -4.25
C GLU A 510 22.46 -12.72 -3.13
N SER A 511 22.26 -11.67 -2.33
CA SER A 511 21.18 -11.62 -1.33
C SER A 511 19.75 -11.69 -1.91
N LEU A 512 19.57 -11.36 -3.20
CA LEU A 512 18.28 -11.58 -3.88
C LEU A 512 18.06 -13.04 -4.29
N ILE A 513 19.09 -13.89 -4.28
CA ILE A 513 19.00 -15.33 -4.57
C ILE A 513 18.83 -16.11 -3.26
N HIS A 514 19.70 -15.85 -2.29
CA HIS A 514 19.80 -16.64 -1.06
C HIS A 514 19.02 -16.06 0.13
N GLY A 515 18.39 -14.89 -0.04
CA GLY A 515 17.68 -14.22 1.05
C GLY A 515 18.65 -13.62 2.07
N ARG A 516 18.28 -13.68 3.34
CA ARG A 516 19.09 -13.15 4.44
C ARG A 516 19.77 -14.27 5.22
N GLU A 517 20.84 -13.93 5.94
CA GLU A 517 21.44 -14.83 6.92
C GLU A 517 20.38 -15.30 7.94
N GLY A 518 20.30 -16.61 8.16
CA GLY A 518 19.27 -17.24 8.99
C GLY A 518 17.88 -17.40 8.35
N GLU A 519 17.63 -16.90 7.13
CA GLU A 519 16.36 -17.15 6.43
C GLU A 519 16.26 -18.63 6.01
N THR A 520 15.11 -19.25 6.30
CA THR A 520 14.78 -20.61 5.86
C THR A 520 13.75 -20.55 4.75
N ASP A 521 13.92 -21.40 3.72
CA ASP A 521 13.11 -21.35 2.48
C ASP A 521 13.09 -19.93 1.83
N PRO A 522 14.25 -19.36 1.48
CA PRO A 522 14.33 -18.01 0.90
C PRO A 522 13.66 -17.95 -0.48
N ILE A 523 12.86 -16.91 -0.70
CA ILE A 523 12.17 -16.68 -1.98
C ILE A 523 13.07 -15.81 -2.87
N PRO A 524 13.50 -16.25 -4.07
CA PRO A 524 14.34 -15.43 -4.93
C PRO A 524 13.60 -14.19 -5.47
N ARG A 525 14.28 -13.04 -5.44
CA ARG A 525 13.74 -11.71 -5.82
C ARG A 525 14.47 -11.07 -7.01
N ILE A 526 15.28 -11.86 -7.72
CA ILE A 526 16.08 -11.45 -8.90
C ILE A 526 15.28 -11.01 -10.14
N TYR A 527 13.94 -11.10 -10.09
CA TYR A 527 13.03 -10.65 -11.15
C TYR A 527 12.13 -9.48 -10.71
N ASP A 528 12.25 -9.00 -9.48
CA ASP A 528 11.44 -7.91 -8.92
C ASP A 528 12.09 -6.54 -9.18
N PRO A 529 11.47 -5.62 -9.96
CA PRO A 529 12.02 -4.29 -10.21
C PRO A 529 12.29 -3.47 -8.95
N GLU A 530 11.46 -3.57 -7.89
CA GLU A 530 11.65 -2.81 -6.65
C GLU A 530 12.83 -3.33 -5.82
N CYS A 531 13.15 -4.63 -5.93
CA CYS A 531 14.38 -5.20 -5.35
C CYS A 531 15.61 -4.88 -6.22
N LEU A 532 15.54 -5.13 -7.53
CA LEU A 532 16.65 -4.88 -8.45
C LEU A 532 17.11 -3.42 -8.38
N ALA A 533 16.19 -2.45 -8.32
CA ALA A 533 16.54 -1.03 -8.30
C ALA A 533 17.48 -0.58 -7.17
N CYS A 534 17.68 -1.39 -6.13
CA CYS A 534 18.62 -1.15 -5.03
C CYS A 534 19.79 -2.15 -4.96
N HIS A 535 19.84 -3.16 -5.84
CA HIS A 535 20.76 -4.31 -5.78
C HIS A 535 21.56 -4.56 -7.09
N VAL A 536 21.35 -3.76 -8.13
CA VAL A 536 22.08 -3.81 -9.41
C VAL A 536 22.47 -2.40 -9.89
N VAL A 537 23.43 -2.34 -10.82
CA VAL A 537 23.89 -1.10 -11.43
C VAL A 537 22.94 -0.62 -12.53
N GLY A 538 22.79 0.71 -12.64
CA GLY A 538 22.03 1.34 -13.72
C GLY A 538 20.52 1.38 -13.53
N TRP A 539 20.07 1.46 -12.28
CA TRP A 539 18.69 1.80 -11.92
C TRP A 539 18.68 3.03 -11.00
N LYS A 540 17.52 3.71 -10.91
CA LYS A 540 17.25 4.84 -10.02
C LYS A 540 16.47 4.33 -8.79
N PRO A 541 17.09 4.17 -7.60
CA PRO A 541 16.51 3.38 -6.50
C PRO A 541 15.18 3.92 -5.96
N GLN A 542 15.07 5.25 -5.80
CA GLN A 542 13.92 5.88 -5.14
C GLN A 542 12.65 5.78 -6.00
N ASP A 543 12.79 5.93 -7.32
CA ASP A 543 11.67 5.88 -8.26
C ASP A 543 11.42 4.47 -8.81
N VAL A 544 12.41 3.58 -8.70
CA VAL A 544 12.46 2.27 -9.37
C VAL A 544 12.37 2.47 -10.88
N ILE A 545 13.32 3.21 -11.46
CA ILE A 545 13.35 3.47 -12.92
C ILE A 545 14.69 2.97 -13.47
N PRO A 546 14.71 2.07 -14.48
CA PRO A 546 15.94 1.65 -15.12
C PRO A 546 16.55 2.78 -15.95
N TYR A 547 17.88 2.77 -16.10
CA TYR A 547 18.59 3.61 -17.07
C TYR A 547 18.97 2.78 -18.31
N LYS A 548 19.05 3.43 -19.48
CA LYS A 548 19.53 2.77 -20.70
C LYS A 548 20.98 2.32 -20.54
N GLY A 549 21.24 1.06 -20.89
CA GLY A 549 22.54 0.43 -20.67
C GLY A 549 22.82 0.02 -19.22
N GLY A 550 21.84 0.14 -18.31
CA GLY A 550 21.89 -0.47 -16.98
C GLY A 550 21.59 -1.98 -17.01
N TYR A 551 21.56 -2.60 -15.84
CA TYR A 551 21.22 -4.02 -15.70
C TYR A 551 19.82 -4.36 -16.24
N ILE A 552 19.73 -5.46 -17.00
CA ILE A 552 18.50 -6.00 -17.58
C ILE A 552 18.19 -7.39 -17.02
N SER A 553 19.16 -8.30 -17.06
CA SER A 553 19.06 -9.68 -16.53
C SER A 553 20.45 -10.31 -16.39
N GLN A 554 20.55 -11.46 -15.70
CA GLN A 554 21.83 -12.16 -15.50
C GLN A 554 22.47 -12.62 -16.82
N GLU A 555 21.65 -12.98 -17.80
CA GLU A 555 22.06 -13.50 -19.10
C GLU A 555 22.44 -12.40 -20.09
N LYS A 556 21.97 -11.16 -19.85
CA LYS A 556 22.16 -10.00 -20.74
C LYS A 556 23.22 -9.02 -20.23
N THR A 557 23.33 -8.88 -18.92
CA THR A 557 24.18 -7.90 -18.24
C THR A 557 24.77 -8.47 -16.95
N PRO A 558 25.53 -9.59 -17.01
CA PRO A 558 26.10 -10.23 -15.82
C PRO A 558 27.01 -9.29 -15.03
N ASP A 559 27.79 -8.47 -15.73
CA ASP A 559 28.77 -7.54 -15.15
C ASP A 559 28.12 -6.33 -14.44
N LEU A 560 26.80 -6.15 -14.55
CA LEU A 560 26.05 -5.06 -13.90
C LEU A 560 25.26 -5.55 -12.67
N LYS A 561 25.51 -6.76 -12.20
CA LYS A 561 25.07 -7.23 -10.87
C LYS A 561 25.76 -6.43 -9.76
N ASN A 562 25.19 -6.48 -8.56
CA ASN A 562 25.70 -5.82 -7.34
C ASN A 562 25.65 -4.29 -7.41
N VAL A 563 26.13 -3.61 -6.38
CA VAL A 563 26.06 -2.13 -6.26
C VAL A 563 27.47 -1.54 -6.18
N GLN A 564 27.72 -0.48 -6.94
CA GLN A 564 28.98 0.28 -7.02
C GLN A 564 28.88 1.60 -6.24
#